data_AF-A0A2V9Z0R4-F1
#
_entry.id   AF-A0A2V9Z0R4-F1
#
_cell.length_a   1.000
_cell.length_b   1.000
_cell.length_c   1.000
_cell.angle_alpha   90.00
_cell.angle_beta   90.00
_cell.angle_gamma   90.00
#
_symmetry.space_group_name_H-M   'P 1'
#
loop_
_entity.id
_entity.type
_entity.pdbx_description
1 polymer ?
#
loop_
_entity_poly.entity_id
_entity_poly.type
_entity_poly.pdbx_seq_one_letter_code
_entity_poly.pdbx_strand_id
1 'polypeptide(L)'
;MDAVPCGIDENSGKSFAGEILGTDGAHKKQREMLCQEYVLKTDRVMYRIRPRDEKHPVLLPVGERAEFRIKKDKLLLAVPELDGKEREYSVTSMQMINADPAHNVSERAAK
;
A
#
# COMPACT_ATOMS: atom_id res chain seq x y z
N MET A 1 7.61 -5.44 -8.82
CA MET A 1 6.80 -4.29 -8.40
C MET A 1 5.39 -4.59 -8.85
N ASP A 2 4.49 -4.80 -7.90
CA ASP A 2 3.12 -5.19 -8.21
C ASP A 2 2.24 -3.93 -8.12
N ALA A 3 1.38 -3.74 -9.12
CA ALA A 3 0.39 -2.68 -9.11
C ALA A 3 -0.91 -3.31 -8.60
N VAL A 4 -1.30 -2.98 -7.36
CA VAL A 4 -2.45 -3.61 -6.71
C VAL A 4 -3.62 -2.63 -6.77
N PRO A 5 -4.84 -3.09 -7.09
CA PRO A 5 -6.01 -2.24 -7.05
C PRO A 5 -6.19 -1.67 -5.64
N CYS A 6 -6.30 -0.35 -5.56
CA CYS A 6 -6.25 0.37 -4.29
C CYS A 6 -7.39 1.38 -4.09
N GLY A 7 -8.22 1.59 -5.11
CA GLY A 7 -9.34 2.51 -5.03
C GLY A 7 -10.02 2.71 -6.38
N ILE A 8 -11.18 3.37 -6.34
CA ILE A 8 -11.93 3.78 -7.52
C ILE A 8 -11.79 5.30 -7.62
N ASP A 9 -11.25 5.80 -8.72
CA ASP A 9 -11.30 7.23 -9.02
C ASP A 9 -12.68 7.55 -9.61
N GLU A 10 -13.60 8.05 -8.78
CA GLU A 10 -14.81 8.68 -9.27
C GLU A 10 -14.48 10.14 -9.57
N ASN A 11 -14.06 10.41 -10.80
CA ASN A 11 -13.97 11.79 -11.29
C ASN A 11 -15.40 12.34 -11.45
N SER A 12 -16.03 12.75 -10.34
CA SER A 12 -17.25 13.55 -10.36
C SER A 12 -16.83 14.96 -10.80
N GLY A 13 -16.61 15.14 -12.10
CA GLY A 13 -16.46 16.45 -12.70
C GLY A 13 -17.62 17.31 -12.21
N LYS A 14 -17.34 18.24 -11.29
CA LYS A 14 -18.27 19.28 -10.90
C LYS A 14 -18.48 20.16 -12.14
N SER A 15 -19.40 19.79 -13.03
CA SER A 15 -20.05 20.79 -13.88
C SER A 15 -21.09 21.46 -13.00
N PHE A 16 -20.67 22.51 -12.29
CA PHE A 16 -21.58 23.47 -11.65
C PHE A 16 -22.24 24.39 -12.72
N ALA A 17 -22.56 23.83 -13.89
CA ALA A 17 -23.27 24.50 -14.97
C ALA A 17 -23.96 23.41 -15.80
N GLY A 18 -25.28 23.48 -15.88
CA GLY A 18 -26.07 22.64 -16.78
C GLY A 18 -27.00 21.63 -16.12
N GLU A 19 -27.65 21.98 -15.01
CA GLU A 19 -28.95 21.38 -14.72
C GLU A 19 -29.94 22.03 -15.67
N ILE A 20 -30.20 21.40 -16.82
CA ILE A 20 -31.39 21.50 -17.68
C ILE A 20 -31.10 20.68 -18.95
N LEU A 21 -32.01 19.73 -19.21
CA LEU A 21 -32.09 18.80 -20.35
C LEU A 21 -31.39 17.45 -20.16
N GLY A 22 -32.23 16.46 -19.86
CA GLY A 22 -31.84 15.07 -19.79
C GLY A 22 -31.41 14.50 -21.13
N THR A 23 -30.35 13.70 -21.08
CA THR A 23 -30.14 12.51 -21.90
C THR A 23 -29.38 11.50 -21.05
N ASP A 24 -29.84 10.26 -21.10
CA ASP A 24 -29.27 9.08 -20.46
C ASP A 24 -27.84 8.82 -20.97
N GLY A 25 -26.95 8.37 -20.09
CA GLY A 25 -25.55 8.07 -20.44
C GLY A 25 -24.51 8.86 -19.66
N ALA A 26 -24.62 8.95 -18.33
CA ALA A 26 -23.45 9.24 -17.51
C ALA A 26 -22.47 8.08 -17.63
N HIS A 27 -21.58 8.13 -18.63
CA HIS A 27 -20.43 7.25 -18.79
C HIS A 27 -19.51 7.42 -17.57
N LYS A 28 -19.83 6.75 -16.46
CA LYS A 28 -18.96 6.62 -15.29
C LYS A 28 -17.77 5.77 -15.70
N LYS A 29 -16.67 6.41 -16.11
CA LYS A 29 -15.37 5.73 -16.23
C LYS A 29 -14.86 5.47 -14.81
N GLN A 30 -15.36 4.41 -14.17
CA GLN A 30 -14.71 3.84 -12.99
C GLN A 30 -13.38 3.27 -13.44
N ARG A 31 -12.30 4.01 -13.21
CA ARG A 31 -10.95 3.51 -13.45
C ARG A 31 -10.39 3.03 -12.12
N GLU A 32 -10.14 1.73 -12.05
CA GLU A 32 -9.44 1.11 -10.94
C GLU A 32 -8.05 1.74 -10.84
N MET A 33 -7.75 2.36 -9.70
CA MET A 33 -6.44 2.94 -9.44
C MET A 33 -5.48 1.82 -9.08
N LEU A 34 -4.40 1.73 -9.84
CA LEU A 34 -3.28 0.84 -9.55
C LEU A 34 -2.29 1.60 -8.67
N CYS A 35 -2.22 1.25 -7.38
CA CYS A 35 -1.24 1.87 -6.48
C CYS A 35 0.06 1.08 -6.50
N GLN A 36 1.16 1.83 -6.46
CA GLN A 36 2.48 1.29 -6.26
C GLN A 36 2.63 0.72 -4.84
N GLU A 37 3.10 -0.52 -4.77
CA GLU A 37 3.35 -1.22 -3.52
C GLU A 37 4.77 -1.80 -3.46
N TYR A 38 5.39 -1.68 -2.28
CA TYR A 38 6.74 -2.16 -2.00
C TYR A 38 6.75 -3.18 -0.89
N VAL A 39 7.78 -4.03 -0.89
CA VAL A 39 8.07 -4.96 0.20
C VAL A 39 9.27 -4.47 0.98
N LEU A 40 9.06 -4.18 2.27
CA LEU A 40 10.13 -3.92 3.22
C LEU A 40 10.34 -5.17 4.07
N LYS A 41 11.46 -5.85 3.84
CA LYS A 41 11.80 -7.10 4.53
C LYS A 41 12.81 -6.82 5.64
N THR A 42 12.49 -7.30 6.84
CA THR A 42 13.41 -7.37 7.99
C THR A 42 13.78 -8.84 8.24
N ASP A 43 14.54 -9.12 9.30
CA ASP A 43 14.87 -10.50 9.67
C ASP A 43 13.65 -11.31 10.14
N ARG A 44 12.61 -10.63 10.67
CA ARG A 44 11.45 -11.29 11.31
C ARG A 44 10.14 -11.02 10.61
N VAL A 45 10.01 -9.86 9.98
CA VAL A 45 8.75 -9.35 9.45
C VAL A 45 8.94 -8.84 8.03
N MET A 46 7.99 -9.17 7.17
CA MET A 46 7.81 -8.60 5.84
C MET A 46 6.61 -7.66 5.85
N TYR A 47 6.84 -6.38 5.53
CA TYR A 47 5.81 -5.36 5.38
C TYR A 47 5.52 -5.11 3.91
N ARG A 48 4.23 -4.97 3.56
CA ARG A 48 3.82 -4.35 2.29
C ARG A 48 3.47 -2.90 2.57
N ILE A 49 4.08 -1.98 1.83
CA ILE A 49 3.98 -0.54 2.08
C ILE A 49 3.60 0.23 0.82
N ARG A 50 2.84 1.32 0.98
CA ARG A 50 2.45 2.23 -0.12
C ARG A 50 2.83 3.67 0.21
N PRO A 51 3.33 4.46 -0.76
CA PRO A 51 3.57 5.88 -0.55
C PRO A 51 2.28 6.58 -0.12
N ARG A 52 2.37 7.53 0.83
CA ARG A 52 1.23 8.40 1.19
C ARG A 52 1.12 9.62 0.29
N ASP A 53 2.24 10.07 -0.27
CA ASP A 53 2.26 11.15 -1.26
C ASP A 53 2.26 10.55 -2.67
N GLU A 54 1.10 10.59 -3.31
CA GLU A 54 0.90 10.11 -4.67
C GLU A 54 1.30 11.13 -5.75
N LYS A 55 1.62 12.38 -5.37
CA LYS A 55 1.96 13.43 -6.35
C LYS A 55 3.34 13.22 -6.97
N HIS A 56 4.30 12.75 -6.16
CA HIS A 56 5.66 12.49 -6.61
C HIS A 56 6.24 11.23 -5.92
N PRO A 57 5.67 10.03 -6.17
CA PRO A 57 6.17 8.81 -5.57
C PRO A 57 7.57 8.53 -6.12
N VAL A 58 8.57 8.62 -5.25
CA VAL A 58 9.95 8.27 -5.60
C VAL A 58 10.07 6.75 -5.65
N LEU A 59 10.69 6.24 -6.71
CA LEU A 59 10.95 4.82 -6.84
C LEU A 59 11.98 4.37 -5.81
N LEU A 60 11.57 3.49 -4.89
CA LEU A 60 12.52 2.85 -3.99
C LEU A 60 13.42 1.87 -4.78
N PRO A 61 14.75 1.93 -4.58
CA PRO A 61 15.66 0.97 -5.19
C PRO A 61 15.42 -0.44 -4.64
N VAL A 62 15.70 -1.45 -5.47
CA VAL A 62 15.47 -2.86 -5.13
C VAL A 62 16.75 -3.47 -4.57
N GLY A 63 16.67 -4.14 -3.42
CA GLY A 63 17.80 -4.83 -2.80
C GLY A 63 18.66 -3.96 -1.87
N GLU A 64 18.39 -2.66 -1.82
CA GLU A 64 19.10 -1.72 -0.96
C GLU A 64 18.62 -1.76 0.49
N ARG A 65 19.48 -1.28 1.39
CA ARG A 65 19.16 -1.16 2.81
C ARG A 65 18.34 0.09 3.07
N ALA A 66 17.51 0.03 4.09
CA ALA A 66 16.71 1.17 4.50
C ALA A 66 16.59 1.20 6.02
N GLU A 67 16.54 2.40 6.55
CA GLU A 67 16.21 2.66 7.95
C GLU A 67 14.74 3.05 8.03
N PHE A 68 14.04 2.52 9.04
CA PHE A 68 12.64 2.87 9.22
C PHE A 68 12.23 2.90 10.69
N ARG A 69 11.18 3.69 10.93
CA ARG A 69 10.48 3.72 12.22
C ARG A 69 8.98 3.84 12.00
N ILE A 70 8.21 3.23 12.88
CA ILE A 70 6.75 3.35 12.87
C ILE A 70 6.37 4.44 13.87
N LYS A 71 5.61 5.44 13.42
CA LYS A 71 5.10 6.52 14.25
C LYS A 71 3.59 6.66 14.03
N LYS A 72 2.80 6.32 15.05
CA LYS A 72 1.33 6.24 14.95
C LYS A 72 0.90 5.26 13.85
N ASP A 73 0.26 5.77 12.81
CA ASP A 73 -0.32 5.04 11.68
C ASP A 73 0.59 5.03 10.43
N LYS A 74 1.77 5.65 10.51
CA LYS A 74 2.71 5.77 9.38
C LYS A 74 4.05 5.10 9.64
N LEU A 75 4.62 4.59 8.55
CA LEU A 75 5.99 4.12 8.47
C LEU A 75 6.84 5.23 7.82
N LEU A 76 7.89 5.66 8.52
CA LEU A 76 8.85 6.64 8.04
C LEU A 76 10.08 5.88 7.56
N LEU A 77 10.37 5.95 6.26
CA LEU A 77 11.42 5.21 5.58
C LEU A 77 12.49 6.17 5.05
N ALA A 78 13.76 5.88 5.32
CA ALA A 78 14.91 6.55 4.73
C ALA A 78 15.81 5.51 4.05
N VAL A 79 16.23 5.80 2.82
CA VAL A 79 17.15 4.95 2.05
C VAL A 79 18.44 5.75 1.85
N PRO A 80 19.54 5.40 2.55
CA PRO A 80 20.82 6.11 2.46
C PRO A 80 21.35 6.20 1.03
N GLU A 81 21.19 5.14 0.23
CA GLU A 81 21.70 5.01 -1.13
C GLU A 81 20.94 5.86 -2.16
N LEU A 82 19.79 6.43 -1.78
CA LEU A 82 18.96 7.27 -2.64
C LEU A 82 19.22 8.77 -2.38
N ASP A 83 18.75 9.26 -1.24
CA ASP A 83 18.95 10.65 -0.79
C ASP A 83 18.90 10.82 0.74
N GLY A 84 18.76 9.72 1.49
CA GLY A 84 18.65 9.72 2.94
C GLY A 84 17.41 10.42 3.52
N LYS A 85 16.49 10.94 2.69
CA LYS A 85 15.31 11.68 3.18
C LYS A 85 14.25 10.72 3.71
N GLU A 86 13.68 11.06 4.87
CA GLU A 86 12.51 10.37 5.41
C GLU A 86 11.28 10.60 4.51
N ARG A 87 10.58 9.52 4.18
CA ARG A 87 9.33 9.52 3.41
C ARG A 87 8.25 8.74 4.14
N GLU A 88 7.01 9.15 3.97
CA GLU A 88 5.87 8.56 4.67
C GLU A 88 5.19 7.47 3.83
N TYR A 89 5.01 6.31 4.45
CA TYR A 89 4.33 5.15 3.87
C TYR A 89 3.21 4.66 4.78
N SER A 90 2.17 4.12 4.17
CA SER A 90 1.13 3.33 4.83
C SER A 90 1.50 1.84 4.77
N VAL A 91 1.34 1.12 5.87
CA VAL A 91 1.50 -0.33 5.92
C VAL A 91 0.19 -0.99 5.53
N THR A 92 0.19 -1.78 4.45
CA THR A 92 -1.01 -2.50 3.95
C THR A 92 -1.04 -3.95 4.41
N SER A 93 0.10 -4.56 4.68
CA SER A 93 0.20 -5.93 5.20
C SER A 93 1.45 -6.10 6.05
N MET A 94 1.37 -7.00 7.03
CA MET A 94 2.48 -7.41 7.89
C MET A 94 2.45 -8.93 8.03
N GLN A 95 3.55 -9.59 7.67
CA GLN A 95 3.69 -11.05 7.74
C GLN A 95 4.98 -11.45 8.47
N MET A 96 4.90 -12.41 9.38
CA MET A 96 6.08 -13.00 10.03
C MET A 96 6.79 -13.93 9.04
N ILE A 97 8.10 -13.82 8.91
CA ILE A 97 8.89 -14.62 7.94
C ILE A 97 9.09 -16.06 8.45
N ASN A 98 9.18 -16.24 9.77
CA ASN A 98 9.34 -17.54 10.43
C ASN A 98 8.27 -17.70 11.54
N ALA A 99 6.99 -17.64 11.19
CA ALA A 99 5.97 -18.13 12.10
C ALA A 99 5.96 -19.66 12.01
N ASP A 100 6.72 -20.32 12.89
CA ASP A 100 6.48 -21.74 13.15
C ASP A 100 5.00 -21.92 13.49
N PRO A 101 4.27 -22.85 12.84
CA PRO A 101 2.87 -23.13 13.16
C PRO A 101 2.81 -23.96 14.44
N ALA A 102 3.27 -23.41 15.56
CA ALA A 102 3.21 -24.03 16.87
C ALA A 102 1.85 -23.80 17.54
N HIS A 103 0.76 -24.15 16.85
CA HIS A 103 -0.57 -24.34 17.46
C HIS A 103 -1.39 -25.30 16.60
N ASN A 104 -1.11 -26.60 16.73
CA ASN A 104 -2.03 -27.72 16.40
C ASN A 104 -1.56 -29.03 17.07
N VAL A 105 -1.19 -28.96 18.35
CA VAL A 105 -0.96 -30.16 19.19
C VAL A 105 -1.86 -30.08 20.41
N SER A 106 -3.17 -30.26 20.24
CA SER A 106 -4.07 -30.67 21.34
C SER A 106 -5.44 -31.12 20.83
N GLU A 107 -5.52 -32.03 19.86
CA GLU A 107 -6.79 -32.76 19.63
C GLU A 107 -6.59 -34.06 18.84
N ARG A 108 -5.71 -34.96 19.32
CA ARG A 108 -5.63 -36.34 18.81
C ARG A 108 -4.98 -37.32 19.79
N ALA A 109 -5.23 -37.11 21.09
CA ALA A 109 -4.99 -38.10 22.14
C ALA A 109 -6.33 -38.46 22.80
N ALA A 110 -7.27 -38.92 21.97
CA ALA A 110 -8.49 -39.57 22.41
C ALA A 110 -8.92 -40.56 21.31
N LYS A 111 -8.19 -41.67 21.21
CA LYS A 111 -8.75 -42.95 20.78
C LYS A 111 -7.85 -44.11 21.17
#